data_AF-A0A327QUG4-F1
#
_entry.id   AF-A0A327QUG4-F1
#
_cell.length_a   1.000
_cell.length_b   1.000
_cell.length_c   1.000
_cell.angle_alpha   90.00
_cell.angle_beta   90.00
_cell.angle_gamma   90.00
#
_symmetry.space_group_name_H-M   'P 1'
#
loop_
_entity.id
_entity.type
_entity.pdbx_description
1 polymer ?
#
loop_
_entity_poly.entity_id
_entity_poly.type
_entity_poly.pdbx_seq_one_letter_code
_entity_poly.pdbx_strand_id
1 'polypeptide(L)'
;MANVIIDFCKEYENLPLNTQFLLKFKLDGTYKWIGGTMHVVSLTCSNRSVTLSTKIVMVEDAWAFKTFIQSKSAGPATLEISVDGIVKKKVLFKFHENKDVFNKAKNDLLVSELKYVAPEVNKEPRIAEYSGNYCMAASERGLSELLGDITHFYAVERTTHKRKNKVSFSGKSAVDRGKYFQKKGFTSAYHAFNGYRVNNVNKDLIYNASDDNDAKVQYGIVKYDIIEFNATGKSALTKIFEDDLRNKELGFHIYYFTVTDGFHTLVLIINKFSDPCNPTYEIWDQHGLSSSHGPMTDIAEGIRRQTSWTFANSCLNRYIKKKTQHIDSTTTFLWKIKQK
;
A
#
# COMPACT_ATOMS: atom_id res chain seq x y z
N MET A 1 -32.59 -15.35 -25.65
CA MET A 1 -32.38 -15.92 -24.30
C MET A 1 -31.32 -15.08 -23.62
N ALA A 2 -31.67 -14.40 -22.53
CA ALA A 2 -30.76 -13.45 -21.90
C ALA A 2 -29.52 -14.16 -21.29
N ASN A 3 -28.33 -13.63 -21.56
CA ASN A 3 -27.07 -13.98 -20.88
C ASN A 3 -26.81 -13.01 -19.71
N VAL A 4 -25.81 -13.36 -18.90
CA VAL A 4 -25.37 -12.56 -17.75
C VAL A 4 -24.00 -11.95 -18.04
N ILE A 5 -23.94 -10.61 -17.96
CA ILE A 5 -22.73 -9.80 -18.03
C ILE A 5 -22.22 -9.59 -16.60
N ILE A 6 -20.93 -9.84 -16.40
CA ILE A 6 -20.22 -9.57 -15.14
C ILE A 6 -19.75 -8.12 -15.17
N ASP A 7 -20.10 -7.34 -14.15
CA ASP A 7 -19.74 -5.92 -14.02
C ASP A 7 -18.77 -5.69 -12.85
N PHE A 8 -17.65 -6.41 -12.89
CA PHE A 8 -16.50 -6.27 -12.00
C PHE A 8 -15.24 -6.87 -12.65
N CYS A 9 -14.06 -6.37 -12.26
CA CYS A 9 -12.79 -6.88 -12.76
C CYS A 9 -12.36 -8.19 -12.08
N LYS A 10 -11.34 -8.84 -12.66
CA LYS A 10 -10.81 -10.13 -12.21
C LYS A 10 -10.33 -10.15 -10.75
N GLU A 11 -9.96 -9.00 -10.19
CA GLU A 11 -9.50 -8.91 -8.79
C GLU A 11 -10.56 -9.41 -7.79
N TYR A 12 -11.86 -9.30 -8.13
CA TYR A 12 -12.95 -9.82 -7.30
C TYR A 12 -12.96 -11.36 -7.21
N GLU A 13 -12.18 -12.08 -8.01
CA GLU A 13 -12.07 -13.55 -7.89
C GLU A 13 -11.30 -13.97 -6.62
N ASN A 14 -10.56 -13.08 -5.96
CA ASN A 14 -9.85 -13.37 -4.70
C ASN A 14 -10.40 -12.47 -3.59
N LEU A 15 -11.17 -13.04 -2.65
CA LEU A 15 -11.88 -12.29 -1.62
C LEU A 15 -11.38 -12.65 -0.22
N PRO A 16 -11.33 -11.70 0.73
CA PRO A 16 -10.98 -11.99 2.11
C PRO A 16 -12.14 -12.70 2.82
N LEU A 17 -11.81 -13.40 3.90
CA LEU A 17 -12.81 -13.93 4.83
C LEU A 17 -13.57 -12.83 5.55
N ASN A 18 -14.78 -13.17 5.98
CA ASN A 18 -15.61 -12.40 6.90
C ASN A 18 -15.89 -10.95 6.46
N THR A 19 -15.74 -10.65 5.17
CA THR A 19 -15.95 -9.32 4.61
C THR A 19 -16.93 -9.41 3.45
N GLN A 20 -17.90 -8.50 3.43
CA GLN A 20 -18.91 -8.44 2.37
C GLN A 20 -18.40 -7.64 1.18
N PHE A 21 -18.52 -8.22 -0.02
CA PHE A 21 -18.25 -7.52 -1.28
C PHE A 21 -19.50 -7.48 -2.14
N LEU A 22 -19.78 -6.30 -2.68
CA LEU A 22 -20.86 -6.10 -3.63
C LEU A 22 -20.44 -6.59 -5.01
N LEU A 23 -21.11 -7.62 -5.51
CA LEU A 23 -21.00 -8.07 -6.90
C LEU A 23 -22.12 -7.42 -7.72
N LYS A 24 -21.77 -6.89 -8.88
CA LYS A 24 -22.70 -6.30 -9.85
C LYS A 24 -22.74 -7.16 -11.10
N PHE A 25 -23.95 -7.36 -11.61
CA PHE A 25 -24.23 -8.10 -12.83
C PHE A 25 -25.27 -7.35 -13.65
N LYS A 26 -25.37 -7.69 -14.92
CA LYS A 26 -26.37 -7.14 -15.84
C LYS A 26 -26.89 -8.26 -16.74
N LEU A 27 -28.20 -8.27 -17.01
CA LEU A 27 -28.73 -9.12 -18.08
C LEU A 27 -28.44 -8.47 -19.44
N ASP A 28 -28.00 -9.26 -20.41
CA ASP A 28 -27.89 -8.77 -21.78
C ASP A 28 -29.30 -8.49 -22.37
N GLY A 29 -29.34 -7.98 -23.60
CA GLY A 29 -30.57 -7.58 -24.26
C GLY A 29 -30.71 -6.07 -24.40
N THR A 30 -31.88 -5.65 -24.87
CA THR A 30 -32.18 -4.25 -25.19
C THR A 30 -33.18 -3.72 -24.20
N TYR A 31 -32.85 -2.58 -23.59
CA TYR A 31 -33.78 -1.88 -22.71
C TYR A 31 -35.07 -1.53 -23.47
N LYS A 32 -36.22 -1.86 -22.89
CA LYS A 32 -37.53 -1.43 -23.35
C LYS A 32 -38.13 -0.53 -22.29
N TRP A 33 -38.53 0.68 -22.69
CA TRP A 33 -39.11 1.65 -21.76
C TRP A 33 -40.48 1.22 -21.20
N ILE A 34 -41.21 0.37 -21.94
CA ILE A 34 -42.49 -0.23 -21.52
C ILE A 34 -42.52 -1.69 -22.00
N GLY A 35 -42.90 -2.62 -21.12
CA GLY A 35 -43.13 -4.03 -21.48
C GLY A 35 -41.85 -4.85 -21.72
N GLY A 36 -40.84 -4.68 -20.87
CA GLY A 36 -39.66 -5.54 -20.85
C GLY A 36 -40.03 -7.00 -20.55
N THR A 37 -39.21 -7.95 -21.04
CA THR A 37 -39.38 -9.35 -20.65
C THR A 37 -38.75 -9.54 -19.27
N MET A 38 -39.55 -9.99 -18.32
CA MET A 38 -39.11 -10.27 -16.95
C MET A 38 -38.50 -11.67 -16.88
N HIS A 39 -37.31 -11.76 -16.30
CA HIS A 39 -36.58 -13.00 -16.10
C HIS A 39 -36.40 -13.31 -14.63
N VAL A 40 -36.51 -14.59 -14.25
CA VAL A 40 -36.17 -15.04 -12.90
C VAL A 40 -34.70 -15.40 -12.89
N VAL A 41 -33.90 -14.61 -12.18
CA VAL A 41 -32.46 -14.86 -11.98
C VAL A 41 -32.26 -15.53 -10.62
N SER A 42 -31.65 -16.70 -10.60
CA SER A 42 -31.25 -17.39 -9.36
C SER A 42 -29.73 -17.48 -9.24
N LEU A 43 -29.25 -17.26 -8.03
CA LEU A 43 -27.84 -17.28 -7.66
C LEU A 43 -27.63 -18.36 -6.60
N THR A 44 -26.77 -19.32 -6.90
CA THR A 44 -26.41 -20.41 -5.99
C THR A 44 -24.91 -20.51 -5.87
N CYS A 45 -24.42 -20.96 -4.71
CA CYS A 45 -22.99 -21.15 -4.49
C CYS A 45 -22.68 -22.59 -4.13
N SER A 46 -21.62 -23.14 -4.71
CA SER A 46 -21.18 -24.51 -4.46
C SER A 46 -20.70 -24.73 -3.02
N ASN A 47 -20.23 -23.67 -2.35
CA ASN A 47 -19.68 -23.73 -1.01
C ASN A 47 -20.72 -23.23 0.02
N ARG A 48 -21.12 -24.10 0.95
CA ARG A 48 -22.13 -23.79 1.99
C ARG A 48 -21.69 -22.73 2.99
N SER A 49 -20.39 -22.47 3.13
CA SER A 49 -19.87 -21.40 3.98
C SER A 49 -20.00 -20.02 3.34
N VAL A 50 -20.33 -19.94 2.05
CA VAL A 50 -20.57 -18.69 1.34
C VAL A 50 -22.00 -18.24 1.52
N THR A 51 -22.17 -16.99 1.91
CA THR A 51 -23.47 -16.31 2.02
C THR A 51 -23.64 -15.34 0.88
N LEU A 52 -24.84 -15.33 0.30
CA LEU A 52 -25.30 -14.36 -0.69
C LEU A 52 -26.46 -13.57 -0.11
N SER A 53 -26.45 -12.24 -0.23
CA SER A 53 -27.59 -11.41 0.20
C SER A 53 -28.80 -11.59 -0.72
N THR A 54 -28.57 -11.90 -1.99
CA THR A 54 -29.59 -12.11 -3.01
C THR A 54 -29.41 -13.50 -3.61
N LYS A 55 -30.45 -14.34 -3.49
CA LYS A 55 -30.49 -15.70 -4.06
C LYS A 55 -31.41 -15.82 -5.27
N ILE A 56 -32.49 -15.02 -5.29
CA ILE A 56 -33.45 -14.96 -6.40
C ILE A 56 -33.84 -13.50 -6.59
N VAL A 57 -33.93 -13.05 -7.84
CA VAL A 57 -34.38 -11.71 -8.20
C VAL A 57 -35.08 -11.75 -9.56
N MET A 58 -36.12 -10.93 -9.74
CA MET A 58 -36.73 -10.73 -11.05
C MET A 58 -36.17 -9.47 -11.70
N VAL A 59 -35.72 -9.58 -12.95
CA VAL A 59 -34.97 -8.52 -13.64
C VAL A 59 -35.35 -8.50 -15.11
N GLU A 60 -35.47 -7.32 -15.70
CA GLU A 60 -35.69 -7.16 -17.15
C GLU A 60 -34.38 -7.28 -17.95
N ASP A 61 -34.50 -7.50 -19.26
CA ASP A 61 -33.40 -7.35 -20.21
C ASP A 61 -32.69 -6.00 -20.04
N ALA A 62 -31.35 -5.98 -20.17
CA ALA A 62 -30.50 -4.81 -19.96
C ALA A 62 -30.49 -4.20 -18.55
N TRP A 63 -31.22 -4.74 -17.57
CA TRP A 63 -31.19 -4.23 -16.20
C TRP A 63 -30.07 -4.88 -15.37
N ALA A 64 -29.61 -4.14 -14.37
CA ALA A 64 -28.57 -4.59 -13.45
C ALA A 64 -29.15 -5.21 -12.17
N PHE A 65 -28.47 -6.21 -11.63
CA PHE A 65 -28.77 -6.79 -10.34
C PHE A 65 -27.50 -6.97 -9.50
N LYS A 66 -27.68 -7.09 -8.19
CA LYS A 66 -26.59 -7.04 -7.22
C LYS A 66 -26.76 -8.11 -6.14
N THR A 67 -25.64 -8.60 -5.64
CA THR A 67 -25.59 -9.48 -4.45
C THR A 67 -24.34 -9.17 -3.65
N PHE A 68 -24.44 -9.20 -2.33
CA PHE A 68 -23.25 -9.26 -1.48
C PHE A 68 -22.81 -10.70 -1.33
N ILE A 69 -21.50 -10.93 -1.48
CA ILE A 69 -20.86 -12.22 -1.24
C ILE A 69 -19.94 -12.13 -0.02
N GLN A 70 -19.94 -13.17 0.81
CA GLN A 70 -19.06 -13.30 1.99
C GLN A 70 -18.83 -14.79 2.28
N SER A 71 -17.66 -15.16 2.76
CA SER A 71 -17.40 -16.50 3.30
C SER A 71 -16.85 -16.44 4.71
N LYS A 72 -17.21 -17.44 5.53
CA LYS A 72 -16.59 -17.68 6.85
C LYS A 72 -15.40 -18.63 6.79
N SER A 73 -15.21 -19.35 5.69
CA SER A 73 -14.13 -20.33 5.52
C SER A 73 -13.33 -20.08 4.26
N ALA A 74 -12.03 -20.39 4.33
CA ALA A 74 -11.14 -20.33 3.19
C ALA A 74 -11.45 -21.43 2.18
N GLY A 75 -11.13 -21.16 0.91
CA GLY A 75 -11.25 -22.13 -0.17
C GLY A 75 -12.02 -21.61 -1.38
N PRO A 76 -12.13 -22.45 -2.42
CA PRO A 76 -12.83 -22.09 -3.64
C PRO A 76 -14.35 -22.10 -3.43
N ALA A 77 -15.04 -21.31 -4.24
CA ALA A 77 -16.48 -21.27 -4.31
C ALA A 77 -16.90 -20.91 -5.73
N THR A 78 -17.82 -21.67 -6.32
CA THR A 78 -18.38 -21.34 -7.63
C THR A 78 -19.75 -20.71 -7.43
N LEU A 79 -19.92 -19.47 -7.88
CA LEU A 79 -21.21 -18.82 -8.00
C LEU A 79 -21.82 -19.22 -9.35
N GLU A 80 -22.95 -19.92 -9.32
CA GLU A 80 -23.74 -20.23 -10.50
C GLU A 80 -24.91 -19.24 -10.60
N ILE A 81 -25.11 -18.69 -11.79
CA ILE A 81 -26.18 -17.74 -12.09
C ILE A 81 -27.03 -18.35 -13.20
N SER A 82 -28.29 -18.60 -12.87
CA SER A 82 -29.27 -19.16 -13.79
C SER A 82 -30.33 -18.12 -14.14
N VAL A 83 -30.78 -18.14 -15.39
CA VAL A 83 -31.87 -17.30 -15.91
C VAL A 83 -32.96 -18.25 -16.39
N ASP A 84 -34.15 -18.13 -15.81
CA ASP A 84 -35.32 -19.00 -16.06
C ASP A 84 -34.98 -20.50 -15.96
N GLY A 85 -34.21 -20.85 -14.92
CA GLY A 85 -33.80 -22.22 -14.63
C GLY A 85 -32.59 -22.73 -15.43
N ILE A 86 -32.08 -21.96 -16.41
CA ILE A 86 -30.92 -22.35 -17.23
C ILE A 86 -29.68 -21.64 -16.72
N VAL A 87 -28.63 -22.40 -16.36
CA VAL A 87 -27.33 -21.83 -15.95
C VAL A 87 -26.72 -21.04 -17.10
N LYS A 88 -26.50 -19.74 -16.90
CA LYS A 88 -25.90 -18.83 -17.90
C LYS A 88 -24.45 -18.47 -17.58
N LYS A 89 -24.08 -18.44 -16.31
CA LYS A 89 -22.74 -18.05 -15.90
C LYS A 89 -22.27 -18.84 -14.68
N LYS A 90 -20.97 -19.12 -14.65
CA LYS A 90 -20.25 -19.60 -13.47
C LYS A 90 -19.08 -18.66 -13.20
N VAL A 91 -18.92 -18.23 -11.96
CA VAL A 91 -17.80 -17.39 -11.51
C VAL A 91 -17.09 -18.10 -10.38
N LEU A 92 -15.78 -18.30 -10.53
CA LEU A 92 -14.96 -18.92 -9.50
C LEU A 92 -14.40 -17.83 -8.59
N PHE A 93 -14.72 -17.95 -7.31
CA PHE A 93 -14.13 -17.17 -6.23
C PHE A 93 -13.19 -18.04 -5.41
N LYS A 94 -12.14 -17.43 -4.86
CA LYS A 94 -11.28 -18.01 -3.84
C LYS A 94 -11.29 -17.11 -2.63
N PHE A 95 -11.63 -17.69 -1.49
CA PHE A 95 -11.59 -17.00 -0.22
C PHE A 95 -10.27 -17.30 0.49
N HIS A 96 -9.55 -16.24 0.85
CA HIS A 96 -8.22 -16.33 1.46
C HIS A 96 -8.19 -15.61 2.81
N GLU A 97 -7.21 -16.00 3.62
CA GLU A 97 -6.82 -15.33 4.86
C GLU A 97 -5.30 -15.17 4.86
N ASN A 98 -4.78 -14.40 3.92
CA ASN A 98 -3.36 -14.15 3.85
C ASN A 98 -2.96 -13.18 4.97
N LYS A 99 -1.98 -13.60 5.77
CA LYS A 99 -1.46 -12.79 6.89
C LYS A 99 -0.82 -11.46 6.47
N ASP A 100 -0.50 -11.30 5.18
CA ASP A 100 0.11 -10.10 4.58
C ASP A 100 -0.89 -9.21 3.82
N VAL A 101 -2.19 -9.40 4.10
CA VAL A 101 -3.28 -8.56 3.62
C VAL A 101 -4.12 -8.12 4.81
N PHE A 102 -4.23 -6.81 5.00
CA PHE A 102 -4.93 -6.23 6.14
C PHE A 102 -6.34 -5.79 5.74
N ASN A 103 -7.27 -5.91 6.67
CA ASN A 103 -8.62 -5.36 6.50
C ASN A 103 -8.63 -3.85 6.79
N LYS A 104 -9.76 -3.21 6.48
CA LYS A 104 -9.95 -1.77 6.69
C LYS A 104 -9.73 -1.35 8.15
N ALA A 105 -10.26 -2.10 9.12
CA ALA A 105 -10.13 -1.74 10.54
C ALA A 105 -8.66 -1.68 10.99
N LYS A 106 -7.83 -2.64 10.56
CA LYS A 106 -6.39 -2.63 10.84
C LYS A 106 -5.66 -1.49 10.14
N ASN A 107 -6.01 -1.21 8.88
CA ASN A 107 -5.45 -0.07 8.15
C ASN A 107 -5.85 1.28 8.80
N ASP A 108 -7.09 1.41 9.28
CA ASP A 108 -7.57 2.62 9.95
C ASP A 108 -6.76 2.91 11.23
N LEU A 109 -6.38 1.87 11.99
CA LEU A 109 -5.50 2.02 13.16
C LEU A 109 -4.12 2.57 12.78
N LEU A 110 -3.50 1.98 11.74
CA LEU A 110 -2.23 2.44 11.18
C LEU A 110 -2.30 3.92 10.76
N VAL A 111 -3.26 4.26 9.91
CA VAL A 111 -3.42 5.62 9.37
C VAL A 111 -3.78 6.63 10.46
N SER A 112 -4.58 6.23 11.46
CA SER A 112 -4.88 7.07 12.62
C SER A 112 -3.61 7.45 13.37
N GLU A 113 -2.70 6.50 13.57
CA GLU A 113 -1.43 6.76 14.27
C GLU A 113 -0.49 7.64 13.44
N LEU A 114 -0.36 7.38 12.13
CA LEU A 114 0.46 8.21 11.25
C LEU A 114 -0.04 9.67 11.19
N LYS A 115 -1.36 9.87 11.10
CA LYS A 115 -1.98 11.21 11.16
C LYS A 115 -1.79 11.88 12.51
N TYR A 116 -1.75 11.11 13.60
CA TYR A 116 -1.48 11.64 14.93
C TYR A 116 -0.02 12.10 15.07
N VAL A 117 0.94 11.31 14.58
CA VAL A 117 2.38 11.63 14.70
C VAL A 117 2.77 12.87 13.88
N ALA A 118 2.23 13.03 12.68
CA ALA A 118 2.58 14.11 11.74
C ALA A 118 2.64 15.53 12.36
N PRO A 119 1.58 16.03 13.03
CA PRO A 119 1.63 17.34 13.67
C PRO A 119 2.58 17.39 14.87
N GLU A 120 2.73 16.30 15.63
CA GLU A 120 3.60 16.25 16.81
C GLU A 120 5.09 16.43 16.46
N VAL A 121 5.52 15.94 15.29
CA VAL A 121 6.90 16.07 14.81
C VAL A 121 7.28 17.53 14.54
N ASN A 122 6.30 18.36 14.18
CA ASN A 122 6.50 19.76 13.82
C ASN A 122 6.27 20.72 15.00
N LYS A 123 5.94 20.21 16.20
CA LYS A 123 5.72 21.05 17.38
C LYS A 123 7.02 21.57 17.96
N GLU A 124 6.97 22.81 18.43
CA GLU A 124 8.02 23.43 19.24
C GLU A 124 7.51 23.68 20.67
N PRO A 125 8.28 23.36 21.73
CA PRO A 125 9.60 22.72 21.68
C PRO A 125 9.52 21.25 21.22
N ARG A 126 10.51 20.81 20.44
CA ARG A 126 10.55 19.44 19.92
C ARG A 126 10.57 18.39 21.03
N ILE A 127 9.63 17.43 20.96
CA ILE A 127 9.54 16.33 21.92
C ILE A 127 10.75 15.38 21.74
N ALA A 128 11.32 14.92 22.84
CA ALA A 128 12.55 14.11 22.85
C ALA A 128 12.47 12.83 22.01
N GLU A 129 11.28 12.21 21.92
CA GLU A 129 10.97 11.08 21.03
C GLU A 129 11.42 11.33 19.57
N TYR A 130 11.31 12.57 19.11
CA TYR A 130 11.55 12.93 17.72
C TYR A 130 12.99 13.41 17.46
N SER A 131 13.93 13.17 18.38
CA SER A 131 15.34 13.50 18.18
C SER A 131 16.09 12.39 17.41
N GLY A 132 16.58 12.70 16.21
CA GLY A 132 17.51 11.87 15.43
C GLY A 132 16.93 10.69 14.64
N ASN A 133 16.02 9.88 15.22
CA ASN A 133 15.52 8.62 14.62
C ASN A 133 14.00 8.60 14.37
N TYR A 134 13.42 9.78 14.21
CA TYR A 134 12.00 10.04 14.20
C TYR A 134 11.24 9.39 13.02
N CYS A 135 11.84 9.24 11.84
CA CYS A 135 11.23 8.54 10.70
C CYS A 135 10.98 7.05 11.00
N MET A 136 11.93 6.39 11.69
CA MET A 136 11.75 5.02 12.19
C MET A 136 10.69 4.97 13.29
N ALA A 137 10.73 5.91 14.25
CA ALA A 137 9.75 5.98 15.34
C ALA A 137 8.32 6.13 14.81
N ALA A 138 8.08 7.05 13.87
CA ALA A 138 6.78 7.28 13.26
C ALA A 138 6.26 6.03 12.54
N SER A 139 7.10 5.43 11.69
CA SER A 139 6.76 4.22 10.94
C SER A 139 6.42 3.06 11.87
N GLU A 140 7.25 2.82 12.89
CA GLU A 140 7.05 1.71 13.81
C GLU A 140 5.87 1.87 14.77
N ARG A 141 5.51 3.10 15.16
CA ARG A 141 4.27 3.34 15.91
C ARG A 141 3.06 2.91 15.12
N GLY A 142 3.01 3.32 13.85
CA GLY A 142 1.97 2.88 12.93
C GLY A 142 1.89 1.36 12.81
N LEU A 143 3.04 0.69 12.63
CA LEU A 143 3.09 -0.78 12.55
C LEU A 143 2.71 -1.47 13.87
N SER A 144 3.05 -0.87 15.02
CA SER A 144 2.62 -1.35 16.33
C SER A 144 1.09 -1.37 16.44
N GLU A 145 0.40 -0.32 15.99
CA GLU A 145 -1.07 -0.25 16.01
C GLU A 145 -1.70 -1.18 14.97
N LEU A 146 -1.12 -1.28 13.77
CA LEU A 146 -1.54 -2.23 12.73
C LEU A 146 -1.55 -3.68 13.26
N LEU A 147 -0.43 -4.08 13.86
CA LEU A 147 -0.19 -5.46 14.28
C LEU A 147 -0.69 -5.75 15.70
N GLY A 148 -0.94 -4.72 16.50
CA GLY A 148 -1.21 -4.85 17.94
C GLY A 148 -0.02 -5.40 18.72
N ASP A 149 1.22 -5.15 18.26
CA ASP A 149 2.44 -5.69 18.86
C ASP A 149 3.36 -4.57 19.37
N ILE A 150 3.23 -4.27 20.65
CA ILE A 150 4.09 -3.30 21.34
C ILE A 150 5.42 -3.90 21.81
N THR A 151 5.70 -5.18 21.55
CA THR A 151 6.93 -5.83 22.00
C THR A 151 8.05 -5.65 20.98
N HIS A 152 7.72 -5.76 19.70
CA HIS A 152 8.70 -5.79 18.60
C HIS A 152 8.82 -4.46 17.85
N PHE A 153 7.78 -3.63 17.91
CA PHE A 153 7.70 -2.32 17.25
C PHE A 153 7.75 -1.21 18.28
N TYR A 154 8.40 -0.10 17.96
CA TYR A 154 8.42 1.07 18.82
C TYR A 154 7.00 1.61 19.09
N ALA A 155 6.69 1.87 20.36
CA ALA A 155 5.36 2.30 20.79
C ALA A 155 5.41 3.23 22.00
N VAL A 156 4.51 4.22 22.00
CA VAL A 156 4.32 5.18 23.10
C VAL A 156 2.83 5.39 23.37
N GLU A 157 2.50 5.99 24.50
CA GLU A 157 1.19 6.58 24.74
C GLU A 157 1.06 7.90 23.97
N ARG A 158 -0.07 8.13 23.27
CA ARG A 158 -0.28 9.33 22.43
C ARG A 158 -0.02 10.62 23.20
N THR A 159 -0.81 10.88 24.25
CA THR A 159 -0.77 12.17 24.97
C THR A 159 0.50 12.40 25.80
N THR A 160 0.99 11.37 26.47
CA THR A 160 2.09 11.50 27.44
C THR A 160 3.45 11.27 26.80
N HIS A 161 3.49 10.70 25.60
CA HIS A 161 4.72 10.19 24.95
C HIS A 161 5.49 9.19 25.81
N LYS A 162 4.85 8.63 26.85
CA LYS A 162 5.48 7.64 27.72
C LYS A 162 5.69 6.37 26.92
N ARG A 163 6.92 5.87 26.94
CA ARG A 163 7.31 4.65 26.24
C ARG A 163 6.55 3.46 26.79
N LYS A 164 5.92 2.69 25.89
CA LYS A 164 5.26 1.41 26.21
C LYS A 164 6.24 0.24 26.21
N ASN A 165 7.45 0.42 25.64
CA ASN A 165 8.44 -0.65 25.49
C ASN A 165 9.89 -0.15 25.47
N LYS A 166 10.83 -1.11 25.36
CA LYS A 166 12.28 -0.89 25.34
C LYS A 166 12.92 -0.84 23.94
N VAL A 167 12.13 -0.79 22.85
CA VAL A 167 12.66 -0.76 21.47
C VAL A 167 13.48 0.52 21.24
N SER A 168 14.79 0.41 21.05
CA SER A 168 15.67 1.57 20.83
C SER A 168 16.33 1.52 19.44
N PHE A 169 16.51 2.71 18.87
CA PHE A 169 17.16 2.96 17.58
C PHE A 169 18.63 3.38 17.70
N SER A 170 19.16 3.53 18.91
CA SER A 170 20.56 3.90 19.10
C SER A 170 21.48 2.89 18.41
N GLY A 171 22.36 3.39 17.52
CA GLY A 171 23.29 2.57 16.73
C GLY A 171 22.63 1.65 15.71
N LYS A 172 21.36 1.88 15.33
CA LYS A 172 20.63 1.06 14.35
C LYS A 172 20.15 1.90 13.18
N SER A 173 20.33 1.37 11.98
CA SER A 173 19.72 1.88 10.76
C SER A 173 18.29 1.36 10.60
N ALA A 174 17.54 1.96 9.68
CA ALA A 174 16.24 1.46 9.28
C ALA A 174 16.33 0.07 8.62
N VAL A 175 17.45 -0.22 7.94
CA VAL A 175 17.74 -1.56 7.40
C VAL A 175 17.87 -2.60 8.51
N ASP A 176 18.50 -2.25 9.65
CA ASP A 176 18.60 -3.15 10.80
C ASP A 176 17.24 -3.47 11.40
N ARG A 177 16.32 -2.49 11.41
CA ARG A 177 14.93 -2.68 11.84
C ARG A 177 14.14 -3.56 10.88
N GLY A 178 14.24 -3.32 9.57
CA GLY A 178 13.66 -4.19 8.55
C GLY A 178 14.15 -5.65 8.65
N LYS A 179 15.47 -5.86 8.75
CA LYS A 179 16.07 -7.19 8.97
C LYS A 179 15.58 -7.84 10.28
N TYR A 180 15.39 -7.06 11.33
CA TYR A 180 14.82 -7.54 12.59
C TYR A 180 13.37 -8.02 12.40
N PHE A 181 12.52 -7.27 11.68
CA PHE A 181 11.15 -7.69 11.38
C PHE A 181 11.10 -8.99 10.60
N GLN A 182 11.96 -9.12 9.59
CA GLN A 182 12.11 -10.34 8.81
C GLN A 182 12.50 -11.53 9.70
N LYS A 183 13.56 -11.37 10.52
CA LYS A 183 14.02 -12.41 11.46
C LYS A 183 12.94 -12.82 12.47
N LYS A 184 12.06 -11.89 12.86
CA LYS A 184 10.98 -12.14 13.81
C LYS A 184 9.69 -12.64 13.18
N GLY A 185 9.65 -12.80 11.85
CA GLY A 185 8.51 -13.36 11.12
C GLY A 185 7.40 -12.36 10.80
N PHE A 186 7.66 -11.05 10.87
CA PHE A 186 6.69 -10.00 10.52
C PHE A 186 6.74 -9.59 9.05
N THR A 187 7.54 -10.29 8.23
CA THR A 187 7.71 -9.98 6.82
C THR A 187 7.30 -11.18 5.97
N SER A 188 6.48 -10.97 4.93
CA SER A 188 6.15 -12.00 3.93
C SER A 188 7.13 -12.01 2.75
N ALA A 189 7.59 -10.83 2.34
CA ALA A 189 8.54 -10.66 1.24
C ALA A 189 9.53 -9.52 1.55
N TYR A 190 10.75 -9.68 1.05
CA TYR A 190 11.80 -8.66 1.14
C TYR A 190 12.36 -8.42 -0.26
N HIS A 191 12.50 -7.14 -0.60
CA HIS A 191 13.07 -6.72 -1.88
C HIS A 191 14.12 -5.65 -1.66
N ALA A 192 15.22 -5.74 -2.42
CA ALA A 192 16.21 -4.69 -2.54
C ALA A 192 16.24 -4.23 -3.99
N PHE A 193 16.10 -2.93 -4.21
CA PHE A 193 16.05 -2.33 -5.54
C PHE A 193 17.13 -1.28 -5.69
N ASN A 194 17.99 -1.46 -6.68
CA ASN A 194 19.08 -0.53 -7.03
C ASN A 194 19.12 -0.27 -8.54
N GLY A 195 17.96 -0.08 -9.17
CA GLY A 195 17.84 0.23 -10.60
C GLY A 195 17.82 1.73 -10.90
N TYR A 196 18.40 2.54 -10.02
CA TYR A 196 18.46 4.00 -10.14
C TYR A 196 19.81 4.45 -10.70
N ARG A 197 19.86 5.64 -11.29
CA ARG A 197 21.12 6.32 -11.62
C ARG A 197 21.14 7.71 -11.01
N VAL A 198 22.25 8.08 -10.36
CA VAL A 198 22.45 9.45 -9.88
C VAL A 198 22.75 10.35 -11.08
N ASN A 199 21.99 11.44 -11.24
CA ASN A 199 22.35 12.52 -12.15
C ASN A 199 23.47 13.35 -11.51
N ASN A 200 24.71 13.09 -11.92
CA ASN A 200 25.88 13.76 -11.37
C ASN A 200 25.87 15.28 -11.64
N VAL A 201 25.29 15.74 -12.74
CA VAL A 201 25.15 17.19 -13.02
C VAL A 201 24.30 17.85 -11.95
N ASN A 202 23.12 17.27 -11.66
CA ASN A 202 22.23 17.81 -10.62
C ASN A 202 22.83 17.70 -9.21
N LYS A 203 23.57 16.62 -8.93
CA LYS A 203 24.31 16.46 -7.67
C LYS A 203 25.36 17.56 -7.50
N ASP A 204 26.12 17.82 -8.55
CA ASP A 204 27.24 18.77 -8.52
C ASP A 204 26.78 20.21 -8.34
N LEU A 205 25.54 20.56 -8.73
CA LEU A 205 24.93 21.83 -8.38
C LEU A 205 24.91 22.07 -6.86
N ILE A 206 24.57 21.05 -6.06
CA ILE A 206 24.59 21.18 -4.60
C ILE A 206 26.04 21.15 -4.06
N TYR A 207 26.87 20.23 -4.54
CA TYR A 207 28.21 20.03 -3.98
C TYR A 207 29.21 21.13 -4.28
N ASN A 208 29.01 21.85 -5.39
CA ASN A 208 29.87 22.93 -5.82
C ASN A 208 29.23 24.32 -5.60
N ALA A 209 28.14 24.39 -4.82
CA ALA A 209 27.51 25.65 -4.46
C ALA A 209 28.50 26.60 -3.77
N SER A 210 28.29 27.91 -3.95
CA SER A 210 29.22 28.92 -3.41
C SER A 210 29.13 29.08 -1.89
N ASP A 211 27.94 28.87 -1.33
CA ASP A 211 27.66 28.96 0.10
C ASP A 211 26.40 28.14 0.49
N ASP A 212 26.09 28.10 1.79
CA ASP A 212 24.94 27.38 2.36
C ASP A 212 23.58 27.85 1.82
N ASN A 213 23.46 29.12 1.40
CA ASN A 213 22.22 29.65 0.85
C ASN A 213 22.05 29.22 -0.61
N ASP A 214 23.09 29.33 -1.42
CA ASP A 214 23.12 28.80 -2.78
C ASP A 214 22.82 27.29 -2.79
N ALA A 215 23.46 26.51 -1.90
CA ALA A 215 23.22 25.07 -1.80
C ALA A 215 21.73 24.73 -1.54
N LYS A 216 21.02 25.53 -0.74
CA LYS A 216 19.58 25.37 -0.48
C LYS A 216 18.74 25.70 -1.71
N VAL A 217 19.12 26.72 -2.49
CA VAL A 217 18.47 27.06 -3.77
C VAL A 217 18.65 25.92 -4.75
N GLN A 218 19.89 25.43 -4.93
CA GLN A 218 20.18 24.31 -5.83
C GLN A 218 19.43 23.04 -5.43
N TYR A 219 19.39 22.72 -4.13
CA TYR A 219 18.54 21.65 -3.62
C TYR A 219 17.06 21.81 -4.02
N GLY A 220 16.52 23.03 -3.89
CA GLY A 220 15.14 23.34 -4.28
C GLY A 220 14.83 23.01 -5.74
N ILE A 221 15.81 23.23 -6.63
CA ILE A 221 15.73 22.95 -8.06
C ILE A 221 15.75 21.44 -8.31
N VAL A 222 16.70 20.71 -7.69
CA VAL A 222 17.01 19.32 -8.09
C VAL A 222 16.35 18.22 -7.23
N LYS A 223 15.65 18.57 -6.15
CA LYS A 223 15.16 17.60 -5.15
C LYS A 223 14.24 16.51 -5.69
N TYR A 224 13.66 16.65 -6.88
CA TYR A 224 12.80 15.62 -7.46
C TYR A 224 13.34 14.98 -8.74
N ASP A 225 14.53 15.34 -9.22
CA ASP A 225 15.09 14.86 -10.49
C ASP A 225 16.58 14.45 -10.40
N ILE A 226 17.23 14.63 -9.23
CA ILE A 226 18.62 14.19 -9.00
C ILE A 226 18.83 12.68 -9.19
N ILE A 227 17.76 11.87 -9.08
CA ILE A 227 17.79 10.44 -9.37
C ILE A 227 17.01 10.16 -10.65
N GLU A 228 17.70 9.56 -11.61
CA GLU A 228 17.13 9.11 -12.87
C GLU A 228 16.59 7.69 -12.78
N PHE A 229 15.60 7.42 -13.63
CA PHE A 229 14.88 6.16 -13.64
C PHE A 229 14.42 5.81 -15.04
N ASN A 230 15.17 4.91 -15.68
CA ASN A 230 14.86 4.47 -17.03
C ASN A 230 13.65 3.51 -17.05
N ALA A 231 13.12 3.24 -18.23
CA ALA A 231 11.96 2.37 -18.41
C ALA A 231 12.17 0.95 -17.84
N THR A 232 13.39 0.41 -17.96
CA THR A 232 13.72 -0.94 -17.44
C THR A 232 13.63 -0.98 -15.92
N GLY A 233 14.22 0.00 -15.22
CA GLY A 233 14.13 0.13 -13.77
C GLY A 233 12.70 0.36 -13.31
N LYS A 234 11.92 1.18 -14.02
CA LYS A 234 10.50 1.41 -13.75
C LYS A 234 9.70 0.11 -13.81
N SER A 235 9.82 -0.64 -14.90
CA SER A 235 9.16 -1.93 -15.05
C SER A 235 9.59 -2.95 -13.99
N ALA A 236 10.88 -3.00 -13.66
CA ALA A 236 11.38 -3.92 -12.63
C ALA A 236 10.81 -3.60 -11.23
N LEU A 237 10.74 -2.32 -10.85
CA LEU A 237 10.18 -1.92 -9.56
C LEU A 237 8.66 -2.11 -9.51
N THR A 238 7.93 -1.80 -10.59
CA THR A 238 6.48 -2.07 -10.67
C THR A 238 6.20 -3.56 -10.53
N LYS A 239 6.99 -4.41 -11.20
CA LYS A 239 6.82 -5.86 -11.18
C LYS A 239 6.94 -6.47 -9.78
N ILE A 240 7.80 -5.93 -8.92
CA ILE A 240 7.90 -6.35 -7.51
C ILE A 240 6.52 -6.33 -6.84
N PHE A 241 5.79 -5.23 -7.02
CA PHE A 241 4.46 -5.10 -6.42
C PHE A 241 3.41 -5.93 -7.15
N GLU A 242 3.43 -5.99 -8.48
CA GLU A 242 2.50 -6.85 -9.24
C GLU A 242 2.62 -8.31 -8.80
N ASP A 243 3.84 -8.81 -8.58
CA ASP A 243 4.10 -10.16 -8.12
C ASP A 243 3.65 -10.37 -6.66
N ASP A 244 3.95 -9.43 -5.77
CA ASP A 244 3.53 -9.50 -4.35
C ASP A 244 2.01 -9.44 -4.16
N LEU A 245 1.29 -8.79 -5.08
CA LEU A 245 -0.18 -8.61 -5.04
C LEU A 245 -0.94 -9.71 -5.81
N ARG A 246 -0.23 -10.50 -6.61
CA ARG A 246 -0.82 -11.52 -7.48
C ARG A 246 -1.51 -12.60 -6.66
N ASN A 247 -2.75 -12.94 -7.04
CA ASN A 247 -3.57 -13.96 -6.37
C ASN A 247 -3.78 -13.71 -4.87
N LYS A 248 -3.62 -12.47 -4.42
CA LYS A 248 -3.97 -12.04 -3.07
C LYS A 248 -5.37 -11.48 -3.06
N GLU A 249 -6.05 -11.68 -1.95
CA GLU A 249 -7.37 -11.15 -1.71
C GLU A 249 -7.39 -9.61 -1.63
N LEU A 250 -8.58 -9.06 -1.79
CA LEU A 250 -8.83 -7.63 -1.64
C LEU A 250 -8.55 -7.17 -0.20
N GLY A 251 -7.76 -6.10 -0.08
CA GLY A 251 -7.39 -5.53 1.21
C GLY A 251 -6.29 -4.48 1.08
N PHE A 252 -5.59 -4.25 2.18
CA PHE A 252 -4.48 -3.30 2.28
C PHE A 252 -3.16 -4.05 2.41
N HIS A 253 -2.18 -3.68 1.58
CA HIS A 253 -0.83 -4.24 1.64
C HIS A 253 0.14 -3.18 2.15
N ILE A 254 0.83 -3.50 3.24
CA ILE A 254 1.66 -2.54 3.97
C ILE A 254 3.12 -2.93 3.82
N TYR A 255 3.97 -1.96 3.49
CA TYR A 255 5.41 -2.14 3.42
C TYR A 255 6.09 -1.16 4.38
N TYR A 256 6.98 -1.68 5.20
CA TYR A 256 8.03 -0.87 5.80
C TYR A 256 9.13 -0.74 4.76
N PHE A 257 9.52 0.48 4.39
CA PHE A 257 10.55 0.63 3.37
C PHE A 257 11.48 1.79 3.66
N THR A 258 12.65 1.72 3.06
CA THR A 258 13.69 2.70 3.25
C THR A 258 14.29 3.10 1.93
N VAL A 259 14.60 4.38 1.79
CA VAL A 259 15.32 4.93 0.64
C VAL A 259 16.68 5.46 1.08
N THR A 260 17.60 5.58 0.12
CA THR A 260 18.95 6.08 0.38
C THR A 260 19.69 5.27 1.45
N ASP A 261 19.75 3.94 1.27
CA ASP A 261 20.48 2.99 2.14
C ASP A 261 20.08 3.02 3.62
N GLY A 262 18.79 3.24 3.90
CA GLY A 262 18.28 3.25 5.28
C GLY A 262 18.33 4.61 5.96
N PHE A 263 18.74 5.67 5.27
CA PHE A 263 18.74 7.03 5.83
C PHE A 263 17.32 7.53 6.15
N HIS A 264 16.34 7.20 5.31
CA HIS A 264 14.95 7.61 5.51
C HIS A 264 14.01 6.42 5.49
N THR A 265 13.12 6.37 6.48
CA THR A 265 12.12 5.30 6.66
C THR A 265 10.75 5.83 6.33
N LEU A 266 9.99 5.03 5.60
CA LEU A 266 8.66 5.34 5.09
C LEU A 266 7.73 4.13 5.27
N VAL A 267 6.43 4.39 5.29
CA VAL A 267 5.38 3.36 5.21
C VAL A 267 4.67 3.49 3.87
N LEU A 268 4.64 2.42 3.09
CA LEU A 268 3.88 2.34 1.86
C LEU A 268 2.61 1.51 2.10
N ILE A 269 1.47 2.07 1.72
CA ILE A 269 0.15 1.45 1.80
C ILE A 269 -0.38 1.29 0.38
N ILE A 270 -0.67 0.07 -0.05
CA ILE A 270 -1.37 -0.20 -1.31
C ILE A 270 -2.81 -0.62 -0.96
N ASN A 271 -3.78 0.11 -1.51
CA ASN A 271 -5.20 -0.11 -1.30
C ASN A 271 -5.82 -0.84 -2.50
N LYS A 272 -6.13 -2.13 -2.32
CA LYS A 272 -6.96 -2.93 -3.25
C LYS A 272 -8.38 -3.12 -2.73
N PHE A 273 -8.77 -2.46 -1.65
CA PHE A 273 -10.06 -2.65 -1.00
C PHE A 273 -11.14 -1.73 -1.56
N SER A 274 -10.84 -0.44 -1.74
CA SER A 274 -11.83 0.58 -2.11
C SER A 274 -12.27 0.51 -3.57
N ASP A 275 -11.32 0.39 -4.49
CA ASP A 275 -11.55 0.14 -5.91
C ASP A 275 -10.52 -0.90 -6.38
N PRO A 276 -10.86 -2.20 -6.32
CA PRO A 276 -9.97 -3.27 -6.75
C PRO A 276 -9.48 -3.16 -8.19
N CYS A 277 -10.26 -2.51 -9.05
CA CYS A 277 -9.97 -2.41 -10.47
C CYS A 277 -9.00 -1.27 -10.78
N ASN A 278 -8.95 -0.26 -9.90
CA ASN A 278 -8.03 0.86 -9.97
C ASN A 278 -7.35 1.06 -8.62
N PRO A 279 -6.46 0.13 -8.20
CA PRO A 279 -5.82 0.21 -6.90
C PRO A 279 -4.96 1.47 -6.79
N THR A 280 -4.83 1.97 -5.57
CA THR A 280 -4.03 3.16 -5.26
C THR A 280 -2.91 2.84 -4.29
N TYR A 281 -1.93 3.75 -4.20
CA TYR A 281 -0.88 3.69 -3.21
C TYR A 281 -0.73 5.03 -2.48
N GLU A 282 -0.24 4.95 -1.25
CA GLU A 282 0.11 6.09 -0.41
C GLU A 282 1.48 5.84 0.22
N ILE A 283 2.37 6.84 0.17
CA ILE A 283 3.63 6.83 0.92
C ILE A 283 3.51 7.82 2.06
N TRP A 284 3.70 7.32 3.28
CA TRP A 284 3.69 8.08 4.51
C TRP A 284 5.11 8.23 5.07
N ASP A 285 5.45 9.46 5.45
CA ASP A 285 6.64 9.79 6.22
C ASP A 285 6.26 10.25 7.62
N GLN A 286 7.23 10.72 8.40
CA GLN A 286 6.98 11.26 9.74
C GLN A 286 6.14 12.55 9.77
N HIS A 287 6.05 13.28 8.66
CA HIS A 287 5.35 14.55 8.52
C HIS A 287 3.96 14.34 7.93
N GLY A 288 3.60 13.09 7.58
CA GLY A 288 2.27 12.68 7.17
C GLY A 288 2.27 12.01 5.80
N LEU A 289 1.17 12.20 5.07
CA LEU A 289 1.05 11.71 3.71
C LEU A 289 1.97 12.52 2.80
N SER A 290 2.90 11.86 2.14
CA SER A 290 3.81 12.51 1.20
C SER A 290 3.09 12.93 -0.09
N SER A 291 3.73 13.76 -0.90
CA SER A 291 3.25 14.09 -2.26
C SER A 291 3.35 12.93 -3.27
N SER A 292 3.84 11.76 -2.84
CA SER A 292 3.97 10.54 -3.66
C SER A 292 2.88 9.55 -3.28
N HIS A 293 1.69 9.77 -3.84
CA HIS A 293 0.51 8.92 -3.70
C HIS A 293 -0.32 9.02 -4.98
N GLY A 294 -1.21 8.06 -5.22
CA GLY A 294 -2.07 8.06 -6.40
C GLY A 294 -2.33 6.66 -6.95
N PRO A 295 -2.59 6.53 -8.27
CA PRO A 295 -2.81 5.25 -8.92
C PRO A 295 -1.59 4.33 -8.80
N MET A 296 -1.83 3.02 -8.65
CA MET A 296 -0.77 2.01 -8.53
C MET A 296 0.21 2.03 -9.72
N THR A 297 -0.24 2.44 -10.91
CA THR A 297 0.61 2.59 -12.10
C THR A 297 1.77 3.58 -11.92
N ASP A 298 1.66 4.51 -10.98
CA ASP A 298 2.65 5.55 -10.70
C ASP A 298 3.55 5.22 -9.50
N ILE A 299 3.38 4.06 -8.85
CA ILE A 299 4.08 3.71 -7.60
C ILE A 299 5.61 3.77 -7.75
N ALA A 300 6.14 3.26 -8.85
CA ALA A 300 7.58 3.23 -9.09
C ALA A 300 8.16 4.66 -9.20
N GLU A 301 7.42 5.57 -9.85
CA GLU A 301 7.79 6.97 -9.95
C GLU A 301 7.67 7.69 -8.59
N GLY A 302 6.62 7.39 -7.82
CA GLY A 302 6.49 7.86 -6.44
C GLY A 302 7.70 7.51 -5.57
N ILE A 303 8.14 6.25 -5.60
CA ILE A 303 9.31 5.80 -4.84
C ILE A 303 10.60 6.47 -5.36
N ARG A 304 10.76 6.64 -6.68
CA ARG A 304 11.90 7.39 -7.25
C ARG A 304 11.92 8.84 -6.77
N ARG A 305 10.77 9.52 -6.72
CA ARG A 305 10.66 10.91 -6.22
C ARG A 305 11.06 11.01 -4.75
N GLN A 306 10.63 10.06 -3.92
CA GLN A 306 11.07 9.99 -2.52
C GLN A 306 12.58 9.76 -2.41
N THR A 307 13.12 8.83 -3.20
CA THR A 307 14.56 8.57 -3.26
C THR A 307 15.33 9.82 -3.69
N SER A 308 14.83 10.56 -4.68
CA SER A 308 15.42 11.83 -5.14
C SER A 308 15.46 12.87 -4.05
N TRP A 309 14.33 13.06 -3.37
CA TRP A 309 14.19 14.06 -2.33
C TRP A 309 15.13 13.77 -1.17
N THR A 310 15.16 12.51 -0.72
CA THR A 310 16.06 12.08 0.34
C THR A 310 17.53 12.19 -0.06
N PHE A 311 17.88 11.76 -1.27
CA PHE A 311 19.26 11.82 -1.77
C PHE A 311 19.75 13.26 -1.89
N ALA A 312 18.96 14.16 -2.49
CA ALA A 312 19.28 15.59 -2.58
C ALA A 312 19.43 16.24 -1.20
N ASN A 313 18.56 15.90 -0.25
CA ASN A 313 18.67 16.40 1.12
C ASN A 313 19.94 15.86 1.82
N SER A 314 20.32 14.61 1.56
CA SER A 314 21.60 14.09 2.06
C SER A 314 22.77 14.85 1.45
N CYS A 315 22.73 15.15 0.15
CA CYS A 315 23.73 15.97 -0.51
C CYS A 315 23.87 17.33 0.17
N LEU A 316 22.76 18.05 0.39
CA LEU A 316 22.76 19.34 1.09
C LEU A 316 23.38 19.24 2.49
N ASN A 317 22.99 18.22 3.27
CA ASN A 317 23.54 18.01 4.61
C ASN A 317 25.04 17.69 4.61
N ARG A 318 25.52 16.98 3.59
CA ARG A 318 26.96 16.68 3.42
C ARG A 318 27.74 17.92 3.01
N TYR A 319 27.19 18.76 2.13
CA TYR A 319 27.78 20.04 1.77
C TYR A 319 27.98 20.93 3.01
N ILE A 320 26.91 21.17 3.78
CA ILE A 320 26.94 22.00 5.00
C ILE A 320 27.97 21.47 6.02
N LYS A 321 28.11 20.14 6.10
CA LYS A 321 29.07 19.49 7.01
C LYS A 321 30.48 19.34 6.43
N LYS A 322 30.73 19.84 5.21
CA LYS A 322 32.00 19.71 4.47
C LYS A 322 32.44 18.24 4.29
N LYS A 323 31.51 17.38 3.87
CA LYS A 323 31.68 15.93 3.66
C LYS A 323 31.27 15.47 2.26
N THR A 324 31.53 16.29 1.24
CA THR A 324 31.12 16.07 -0.15
C THR A 324 31.90 14.93 -0.85
N GLN A 325 33.01 14.45 -0.28
CA GLN A 325 33.74 13.28 -0.77
C GLN A 325 32.99 11.95 -0.64
N HIS A 326 31.84 11.94 0.04
CA HIS A 326 31.03 10.76 0.28
C HIS A 326 29.66 10.92 -0.39
N ILE A 327 29.18 9.84 -1.02
CA ILE A 327 27.86 9.78 -1.65
C ILE A 327 27.11 8.61 -1.02
N ASP A 328 25.84 8.82 -0.67
CA ASP A 328 25.01 7.75 -0.14
C ASP A 328 24.56 6.80 -1.24
N SER A 329 24.34 5.54 -0.91
CA SER A 329 23.73 4.60 -1.84
C SER A 329 22.28 5.00 -2.11
N THR A 330 21.78 4.77 -3.32
CA THR A 330 20.39 5.03 -3.73
C THR A 330 19.50 3.82 -3.54
N THR A 331 20.00 2.75 -2.92
CA THR A 331 19.27 1.49 -2.78
C THR A 331 18.00 1.69 -1.95
N THR A 332 16.90 1.16 -2.47
CA THR A 332 15.62 1.06 -1.79
C THR A 332 15.45 -0.35 -1.23
N PHE A 333 15.05 -0.46 0.02
CA PHE A 333 14.72 -1.73 0.65
C PHE A 333 13.26 -1.75 1.07
N LEU A 334 12.54 -2.83 0.75
CA LEU A 334 11.11 -3.01 0.99
C LEU A 334 10.88 -4.28 1.80
N TRP A 335 10.17 -4.18 2.91
CA TRP A 335 9.71 -5.32 3.71
C TRP A 335 8.19 -5.32 3.73
N LYS A 336 7.58 -6.26 3.01
CA LYS A 336 6.13 -6.45 3.02
C LYS A 336 5.69 -7.01 4.36
N ILE A 337 4.91 -6.24 5.11
CA ILE A 337 4.53 -6.55 6.49
C ILE A 337 3.41 -7.59 6.52
N LYS A 338 3.49 -8.51 7.49
CA LYS A 338 2.47 -9.51 7.76
C LYS A 338 2.22 -9.71 9.26
N GLN A 339 1.05 -10.24 9.58
CA GLN A 339 0.75 -10.83 10.88
C GLN A 339 1.54 -12.14 11.07
N LYS A 340 1.81 -12.51 12.33
CA LYS A 340 2.51 -13.76 12.65
C LYS A 340 1.64 -14.99 12.49
#